data_AF-A0A9E2XG24-F1
#
_entry.id   AF-A0A9E2XG24-F1
#
_cell.length_a   1.000
_cell.length_b   1.000
_cell.length_c   1.000
_cell.angle_alpha   90.00
_cell.angle_beta   90.00
_cell.angle_gamma   90.00
#
_symmetry.space_group_name_H-M   'P 1'
#
loop_
_entity.id
_entity.type
_entity.pdbx_description
1 polymer ?
#
loop_
_entity_poly.entity_id
_entity_poly.type
_entity_poly.pdbx_seq_one_letter_code
_entity_poly.pdbx_strand_id
1 'polypeptide(L)'
;MANDTGLLLDPNGAASAAAVALPFDNSYVRLPERFYARLSPTPVADPRLVKLNTALAAELGLDAGLLASPQGVQVLAGNLLAAGSDPI
;
A
#
# COMPACT_ATOMS: atom_id res chain seq x y z
N MET A 1 1.53 -3.19 -44.44
CA MET A 1 2.13 -2.66 -43.19
C MET A 1 1.11 -1.77 -42.53
N ALA A 2 0.31 -2.34 -41.63
CA ALA A 2 -0.55 -1.62 -40.71
C ALA A 2 -0.65 -2.50 -39.45
N ASN A 3 -0.57 -1.83 -38.32
CA ASN A 3 -0.28 -2.31 -36.98
C ASN A 3 -1.52 -2.98 -36.36
N ASP A 4 -1.44 -4.27 -36.05
CA ASP A 4 -2.46 -4.99 -35.27
C ASP A 4 -1.98 -5.15 -33.83
N THR A 5 -1.95 -4.02 -33.09
CA THR A 5 -1.79 -4.06 -31.64
C THR A 5 -3.16 -4.32 -31.05
N GLY A 6 -3.48 -5.61 -30.93
CA GLY A 6 -4.63 -6.10 -30.18
C GLY A 6 -4.55 -5.59 -28.74
N LEU A 7 -5.33 -4.56 -28.47
CA LEU A 7 -5.65 -4.05 -27.15
C LEU A 7 -6.45 -5.14 -26.42
N LEU A 8 -5.78 -6.05 -25.71
CA LEU A 8 -6.45 -6.86 -24.69
C LEU A 8 -6.71 -5.95 -23.50
N LEU A 9 -7.82 -5.21 -23.59
CA LEU A 9 -8.45 -4.60 -22.43
C LEU A 9 -8.91 -5.76 -21.53
N ASP A 10 -8.28 -5.89 -20.37
CA ASP A 10 -8.80 -6.72 -19.30
C ASP A 10 -10.25 -6.29 -19.03
N PRO A 11 -11.23 -7.22 -19.03
CA PRO A 11 -12.65 -6.88 -18.90
C PRO A 11 -13.05 -6.45 -17.48
N ASN A 12 -12.08 -6.30 -16.57
CA ASN A 12 -12.33 -5.86 -15.22
C ASN A 12 -11.87 -4.40 -15.06
N GLY A 13 -12.75 -3.48 -15.45
CA GLY A 13 -12.63 -2.05 -15.22
C GLY A 13 -12.68 -1.65 -13.74
N ALA A 14 -11.88 -2.29 -12.89
CA ALA A 14 -11.49 -1.71 -11.62
C ALA A 14 -10.43 -0.66 -11.95
N ALA A 15 -10.84 0.60 -11.98
CA ALA A 15 -9.89 1.71 -11.95
C ALA A 15 -8.86 1.41 -10.84
N SER A 16 -7.60 1.18 -11.22
CA SER A 16 -6.50 1.03 -10.27
C SER A 16 -6.37 2.36 -9.53
N ALA A 17 -7.08 2.50 -8.41
CA ALA A 17 -6.79 3.52 -7.42
C ALA A 17 -5.33 3.31 -7.05
N ALA A 18 -4.46 4.25 -7.44
CA ALA A 18 -3.01 4.12 -7.33
C ALA A 18 -2.65 3.65 -5.90
N ALA A 19 -2.32 2.36 -5.79
CA ALA A 19 -2.00 1.76 -4.51
C ALA A 19 -0.70 2.41 -4.00
N VAL A 20 -0.69 2.82 -2.73
CA VAL A 20 0.53 3.36 -2.12
C VAL A 20 1.54 2.21 -2.05
N ALA A 21 2.57 2.27 -2.90
CA ALA A 21 3.62 1.27 -2.96
C ALA A 21 4.71 1.62 -1.95
N LEU A 22 4.99 0.68 -1.04
CA LEU A 22 6.07 0.79 -0.06
C LEU A 22 7.07 -0.36 -0.31
N PRO A 23 8.38 -0.12 -0.15
CA PRO A 23 9.42 -1.11 -0.46
C PRO A 23 9.57 -2.14 0.68
N PHE A 24 8.50 -2.90 0.96
CA PHE A 24 8.53 -3.91 2.00
C PHE A 24 9.36 -5.14 1.60
N ASP A 25 10.16 -5.63 2.55
CA ASP A 25 10.64 -7.01 2.57
C ASP A 25 10.00 -7.73 3.78
N ASN A 26 8.96 -8.50 3.52
CA ASN A 26 8.18 -9.22 4.54
C ASN A 26 8.93 -10.47 5.06
N SER A 27 10.16 -10.30 5.53
CA SER A 27 11.03 -11.40 5.97
C SER A 27 10.44 -12.24 7.11
N TYR A 28 9.67 -11.62 8.02
CA TYR A 28 8.98 -12.32 9.12
C TYR A 28 7.91 -13.31 8.66
N VAL A 29 7.22 -13.02 7.55
CA VAL A 29 6.23 -13.92 6.94
C VAL A 29 6.89 -15.23 6.48
N ARG A 30 8.19 -15.22 6.21
CA ARG A 30 8.93 -16.40 5.74
C ARG A 30 9.23 -17.41 6.85
N LEU A 31 8.98 -17.05 8.12
CA LEU A 31 9.10 -17.98 9.25
C LEU A 31 7.94 -18.99 9.26
N PRO A 32 8.07 -20.12 9.97
CA PRO A 32 6.95 -21.05 10.15
C PRO A 32 5.70 -20.39 10.73
N GLU A 33 4.51 -20.80 10.28
CA GLU A 33 3.23 -20.17 10.65
C GLU A 33 2.93 -20.14 12.16
N ARG A 34 3.59 -20.98 12.97
CA ARG A 34 3.48 -20.93 14.44
C ARG A 34 4.03 -19.64 15.07
N PHE A 35 4.78 -18.84 14.31
CA PHE A 35 5.43 -17.62 14.81
C PHE A 35 4.60 -16.36 14.61
N TYR A 36 3.51 -16.41 13.84
CA TYR A 36 2.69 -15.24 13.53
C TYR A 36 1.23 -15.62 13.25
N ALA A 37 0.34 -14.63 13.12
CA ALA A 37 -1.07 -14.88 12.81
C ALA A 37 -1.58 -13.84 11.81
N ARG A 38 -1.93 -14.28 10.60
CA ARG A 38 -2.48 -13.39 9.57
C ARG A 38 -3.72 -12.65 10.08
N LEU A 39 -3.60 -11.34 10.23
CA LEU A 39 -4.66 -10.48 10.73
C LEU A 39 -4.72 -9.19 9.92
N SER A 40 -5.85 -8.98 9.24
CA SER A 40 -6.09 -7.70 8.56
C SER A 40 -6.31 -6.59 9.59
N PRO A 41 -5.87 -5.35 9.30
CA PRO A 41 -6.15 -4.21 10.15
C PRO A 41 -7.67 -3.95 10.28
N THR A 42 -8.09 -3.44 11.43
CA THR A 42 -9.48 -3.00 11.65
C THR A 42 -9.65 -1.55 11.18
N PRO A 43 -10.54 -1.26 10.23
CA PRO A 43 -10.73 0.10 9.72
C PRO A 43 -11.27 1.09 10.76
N VAL A 44 -10.95 2.37 10.56
CA VAL A 44 -11.44 3.52 11.33
C VAL A 44 -12.31 4.44 10.48
N ALA A 45 -13.28 5.12 11.11
CA ALA A 45 -14.32 5.85 10.40
C ALA A 45 -13.87 7.15 9.72
N ASP A 46 -12.96 7.93 10.33
CA ASP A 46 -12.53 9.24 9.81
C ASP A 46 -11.03 9.46 10.08
N PRO A 47 -10.13 8.82 9.30
CA PRO A 47 -8.71 8.93 9.52
C PRO A 47 -8.18 10.31 9.14
N ARG A 48 -7.38 10.91 10.03
CA ARG A 48 -6.76 12.23 9.81
C ARG A 48 -5.29 12.20 10.22
N LEU A 49 -4.45 12.85 9.44
CA LEU A 49 -3.03 12.98 9.74
C LEU A 49 -2.82 14.03 10.85
N VAL A 50 -2.34 13.59 12.02
CA VAL A 50 -1.99 14.50 13.13
C VAL A 50 -0.60 15.08 12.93
N LYS A 51 0.38 14.23 12.61
CA LYS A 51 1.77 14.61 12.34
C LYS A 51 2.44 13.53 11.49
N LEU A 52 3.27 13.96 10.54
CA LEU A 52 4.14 13.07 9.77
C LEU A 52 5.60 13.40 10.08
N ASN A 53 6.42 12.38 10.33
CA ASN A 53 7.86 12.54 10.46
C ASN A 53 8.51 12.53 9.08
N THR A 54 8.64 13.71 8.48
CA THR A 54 9.19 13.87 7.12
C THR A 54 10.68 13.55 7.04
N ALA A 55 11.44 13.78 8.12
CA ALA A 55 12.85 13.42 8.18
C ALA A 55 13.02 11.89 8.11
N LEU A 56 12.25 11.15 8.93
CA LEU A 56 12.28 9.69 8.88
C LEU A 56 11.76 9.13 7.55
N ALA A 57 10.74 9.75 6.95
CA ALA A 57 10.28 9.34 5.63
C ALA A 57 11.41 9.42 4.59
N ALA A 58 12.20 10.51 4.61
CA ALA A 58 13.35 10.65 3.73
C ALA A 58 14.44 9.61 4.02
N GLU A 59 14.75 9.34 5.29
CA GLU A 59 15.72 8.31 5.69
C GLU A 59 15.32 6.91 5.21
N LEU A 60 14.02 6.60 5.21
CA LEU A 60 13.46 5.35 4.72
C LEU A 60 13.26 5.30 3.20
N GLY A 61 13.59 6.39 2.48
CA GLY A 61 13.38 6.48 1.03
C GLY A 61 11.91 6.56 0.61
N LEU A 62 11.04 7.07 1.49
CA LEU A 62 9.60 7.20 1.28
C LEU A 62 9.23 8.63 0.85
N ASP A 63 8.25 8.73 -0.05
CA ASP A 63 7.68 10.02 -0.45
C ASP A 63 6.72 10.54 0.63
N ALA A 64 7.15 11.58 1.37
CA ALA A 64 6.34 12.22 2.39
C ALA A 64 5.05 12.87 1.84
N GLY A 65 5.07 13.36 0.61
CA GLY A 65 3.89 13.93 -0.05
C GLY A 65 2.85 12.85 -0.35
N LEU A 66 3.31 11.69 -0.82
CA LEU A 66 2.45 10.52 -0.98
C LEU A 66 1.86 10.04 0.35
N LEU A 67 2.67 9.96 1.41
CA LEU A 67 2.20 9.56 2.75
C LEU A 67 1.19 10.54 3.35
N ALA A 68 1.32 11.84 3.06
CA ALA A 68 0.39 12.86 3.50
C ALA A 68 -0.88 12.99 2.64
N SER A 69 -0.93 12.32 1.49
CA SER A 69 -2.10 12.30 0.62
C SER A 69 -3.30 11.61 1.29
N PRO A 70 -4.55 11.86 0.83
CA PRO A 70 -5.71 11.15 1.36
C PRO A 70 -5.58 9.63 1.32
N GLN A 71 -5.03 9.08 0.24
CA GLN A 71 -4.77 7.65 0.08
C GLN A 71 -3.68 7.16 1.04
N GLY A 72 -2.59 7.92 1.20
CA GLY A 72 -1.54 7.66 2.18
C GLY A 72 -2.09 7.58 3.61
N VAL A 73 -2.96 8.51 3.98
CA VAL A 73 -3.61 8.53 5.30
C VAL A 73 -4.51 7.31 5.51
N GLN A 74 -5.24 6.86 4.48
CA GLN A 74 -6.04 5.63 4.57
C GLN A 74 -5.14 4.40 4.79
N VAL A 75 -3.97 4.34 4.15
CA VAL A 75 -3.00 3.25 4.36
C VAL A 75 -2.39 3.29 5.76
N LEU A 76 -1.95 4.47 6.20
CA LEU A 76 -1.36 4.66 7.54
C LEU A 76 -2.35 4.38 8.67
N ALA A 77 -3.65 4.56 8.42
CA ALA A 77 -4.72 4.25 9.36
C ALA A 77 -5.20 2.80 9.32
N GLY A 78 -4.67 1.95 8.42
CA GLY A 78 -5.11 0.57 8.25
C GLY A 78 -6.44 0.40 7.52
N ASN A 79 -6.97 1.45 6.90
CA ASN A 79 -8.18 1.38 6.08
C ASN A 79 -7.92 0.82 4.68
N LEU A 80 -6.70 0.98 4.18
CA LEU A 80 -6.22 0.39 2.93
C LEU A 80 -4.89 -0.34 3.19
N LEU A 81 -4.61 -1.36 2.40
CA LEU A 81 -3.30 -2.02 2.42
C LEU A 81 -2.37 -1.36 1.42
N ALA A 82 -1.12 -1.12 1.83
CA ALA A 82 -0.07 -0.70 0.92
C ALA A 82 0.27 -1.85 -0.04
N ALA A 83 0.57 -1.51 -1.30
CA ALA A 83 1.10 -2.49 -2.23
C ALA A 83 2.45 -3.01 -1.70
N GLY A 84 2.59 -4.33 -1.67
CA GLY A 84 3.76 -5.03 -1.13
C GLY A 84 3.68 -5.38 0.36
N SER A 85 2.67 -4.90 1.10
CA SER A 85 2.47 -5.28 2.51
C SER A 85 1.86 -6.68 2.65
N ASP A 86 2.28 -7.44 3.68
CA ASP A 86 1.65 -8.71 4.07
C ASP A 86 1.42 -8.76 5.60
N PRO A 87 0.19 -8.47 6.07
CA PRO A 87 -0.10 -8.33 7.50
C PRO A 87 -0.20 -9.69 8.23
N ILE A 88 0.46 -9.78 9.39
CA ILE A 88 0.64 -10.98 10.24
C ILE A 88 0.56 -10.68 11.74
#